data_AF-A0A7S4KNF4-F1
#
_entry.id   AF-A0A7S4KNF4-F1
#
_cell.length_a   1.000
_cell.length_b   1.000
_cell.length_c   1.000
_cell.angle_alpha   90.00
_cell.angle_beta   90.00
_cell.angle_gamma   90.00
#
_symmetry.space_group_name_H-M   'P 1'
#
loop_
_entity.id
_entity.type
_entity.pdbx_description
1 polymer ?
#
loop_
_entity_poly.entity_id
_entity_poly.type
_entity_poly.pdbx_seq_one_letter_code
_entity_poly.pdbx_strand_id
1 'polypeptide(L)'
;LLGLGEVQGSQIDQQCVKGHVMKVTTYNIFEGGGDKERLERLASWMVQNCFSTDNNSIDLGVVAMNECNGWDTEWRLNHFLGHCRNIHHVLMPCRTGYHIGFLSQKPIRVVSMITEEPFHHGLLHVEVEGIHFLVCHLSPRDSLTRLKE
;
A
#
# COMPACT_ATOMS: atom_id res chain seq x y z
N LEU A 1 -69.10 16.13 13.64
CA LEU A 1 -68.14 15.41 12.79
C LEU A 1 -66.76 16.03 13.01
N LEU A 2 -65.91 15.39 13.79
CA LEU A 2 -64.51 15.79 14.01
C LEU A 2 -63.65 15.06 12.98
N GLY A 3 -62.89 15.81 12.19
CA GLY A 3 -62.02 15.27 11.15
C GLY A 3 -60.83 14.52 11.73
N LEU A 4 -60.62 13.30 11.26
CA LEU A 4 -59.42 12.51 11.51
C LEU A 4 -58.33 13.01 10.56
N GLY A 5 -57.37 13.77 11.07
CA GLY A 5 -56.14 14.08 10.37
C GLY A 5 -55.18 12.92 10.48
N GLU A 6 -54.84 12.27 9.37
CA GLU A 6 -53.78 11.27 9.30
C GLU A 6 -52.43 11.94 9.53
N VAL A 7 -51.71 11.48 10.56
CA VAL A 7 -50.32 11.85 10.79
C VAL A 7 -49.47 11.09 9.78
N GLN A 8 -48.99 11.78 8.75
CA GLN A 8 -47.98 11.24 7.83
C GLN A 8 -46.73 10.89 8.62
N GLY A 9 -46.41 9.59 8.69
CA GLY A 9 -45.17 9.09 9.28
C GLY A 9 -43.97 9.70 8.57
N SER A 10 -43.13 10.39 9.33
CA SER A 10 -41.84 10.87 8.85
C SER A 10 -41.00 9.67 8.39
N GLN A 11 -40.70 9.60 7.10
CA GLN A 11 -39.64 8.73 6.59
C GLN A 11 -38.33 9.18 7.24
N ILE A 12 -37.85 8.40 8.19
CA ILE A 12 -36.46 8.52 8.65
C ILE A 12 -35.62 8.02 7.49
N ASP A 13 -35.02 8.96 6.77
CA ASP A 13 -34.03 8.69 5.72
C ASP A 13 -32.86 7.95 6.38
N GLN A 14 -32.87 6.63 6.32
CA GLN A 14 -31.68 5.82 6.61
C GLN A 14 -30.72 5.97 5.43
N GLN A 15 -30.09 7.15 5.31
CA GLN A 15 -28.87 7.28 4.56
C GLN A 15 -27.78 6.55 5.34
N CYS A 16 -27.54 5.29 4.98
CA CYS A 16 -26.33 4.58 5.35
C CYS A 16 -25.16 5.43 4.86
N VAL A 17 -24.43 6.08 5.78
CA VAL A 17 -23.18 6.77 5.45
C VAL A 17 -22.24 5.68 4.94
N LYS A 18 -22.00 5.67 3.63
CA LYS A 18 -21.09 4.71 3.00
C LYS A 18 -19.71 4.94 3.62
N GLY A 19 -19.30 4.04 4.52
CA GLY A 19 -18.04 4.14 5.23
C GLY A 19 -16.88 4.18 4.25
N HIS A 20 -15.84 4.95 4.59
CA HIS A 20 -14.63 5.04 3.79
C HIS A 20 -13.82 3.74 3.92
N VAL A 21 -13.30 3.24 2.79
CA VAL A 21 -12.60 1.97 2.73
C VAL A 21 -11.10 2.22 2.58
N MET A 22 -10.33 1.59 3.46
CA MET A 22 -8.89 1.44 3.27
C MET A 22 -8.59 0.08 2.63
N LYS A 23 -7.87 0.09 1.52
CA LYS A 23 -7.30 -1.10 0.90
C LYS A 23 -5.82 -1.20 1.27
N VAL A 24 -5.47 -2.25 2.00
CA VAL A 24 -4.07 -2.55 2.36
C VAL A 24 -3.64 -3.79 1.58
N THR A 25 -2.62 -3.65 0.73
CA THR A 25 -2.06 -4.78 -0.03
C THR A 25 -0.60 -5.00 0.37
N THR A 26 -0.19 -6.26 0.49
CA THR A 26 1.23 -6.64 0.54
C THR A 26 1.53 -7.62 -0.59
N TYR A 27 2.62 -7.42 -1.32
CA TYR A 27 2.99 -8.29 -2.42
C TYR A 27 4.52 -8.42 -2.55
N ASN A 28 5.03 -9.64 -2.39
CA ASN A 28 6.37 -9.97 -2.86
C ASN A 28 6.36 -10.06 -4.40
N ILE A 29 7.00 -9.11 -5.07
CA ILE A 29 6.93 -8.98 -6.53
C ILE A 29 7.91 -9.90 -7.26
N PHE A 30 8.69 -10.69 -6.52
CA PHE A 30 9.70 -11.65 -6.97
C PHE A 30 10.74 -11.04 -7.93
N GLU A 31 11.97 -10.93 -7.44
CA GLU A 31 13.14 -10.43 -8.19
C GLU A 31 12.88 -9.13 -8.96
N GLY A 32 12.30 -8.13 -8.28
CA GLY A 32 12.12 -6.79 -8.84
C GLY A 32 11.07 -6.70 -9.93
N GLY A 33 10.15 -7.66 -10.02
CA GLY A 33 9.01 -7.61 -10.94
C GLY A 33 9.34 -8.07 -12.36
N GLY A 34 10.49 -8.72 -12.60
CA GLY A 34 10.85 -9.34 -13.88
C GLY A 34 11.27 -8.35 -14.97
N ASP A 35 10.79 -8.52 -16.20
CA ASP A 35 11.08 -7.63 -17.33
C ASP A 35 10.14 -6.42 -17.40
N LYS A 36 10.32 -5.56 -18.42
CA LYS A 36 9.51 -4.36 -18.62
C LYS A 36 8.02 -4.66 -18.77
N GLU A 37 7.68 -5.71 -19.52
CA GLU A 37 6.29 -6.07 -19.78
C GLU A 37 5.61 -6.59 -18.50
N ARG A 38 6.33 -7.37 -17.68
CA ARG A 38 5.83 -7.81 -16.38
C ARG A 38 5.66 -6.64 -15.41
N LEU A 39 6.57 -5.67 -15.40
CA LEU A 39 6.43 -4.44 -14.61
C LEU A 39 5.21 -3.61 -15.02
N GLU A 40 4.92 -3.51 -16.32
CA GLU A 40 3.73 -2.82 -16.84
C GLU A 40 2.42 -3.50 -16.41
N ARG A 41 2.37 -4.83 -16.51
CA ARG A 41 1.24 -5.62 -16.04
C ARG A 41 1.07 -5.50 -14.52
N LEU A 42 2.17 -5.51 -13.77
CA LEU A 42 2.17 -5.34 -12.32
C LEU A 42 1.61 -3.96 -11.92
N ALA A 43 2.11 -2.89 -12.54
CA ALA A 43 1.63 -1.53 -12.31
C ALA A 43 0.14 -1.40 -12.64
N SER A 44 -0.28 -1.90 -13.81
CA SER A 44 -1.68 -1.89 -14.23
C SER A 44 -2.58 -2.63 -13.25
N TRP A 45 -2.15 -3.80 -12.79
CA TRP A 45 -2.90 -4.58 -11.80
C TRP A 45 -3.01 -3.85 -10.46
N MET A 46 -1.94 -3.24 -9.95
CA MET A 46 -1.97 -2.47 -8.71
C MET A 46 -2.89 -1.24 -8.80
N VAL A 47 -2.80 -0.49 -9.91
CA VAL A 47 -3.68 0.66 -10.16
C VAL A 47 -5.15 0.27 -10.17
N GLN A 48 -5.49 -0.84 -10.81
CA GLN A 48 -6.88 -1.28 -10.94
C GLN A 48 -7.45 -1.88 -9.63
N ASN A 49 -6.62 -2.56 -8.85
CA ASN A 49 -7.10 -3.38 -7.74
C ASN A 49 -6.81 -2.79 -6.36
N CYS A 50 -5.64 -2.16 -6.19
CA CYS A 50 -5.15 -1.69 -4.88
C CYS A 50 -5.53 -0.24 -4.59
N PHE A 51 -5.67 0.60 -5.62
CA PHE A 51 -5.92 2.03 -5.46
C PHE A 51 -7.38 2.39 -5.79
N SER A 52 -7.87 3.50 -5.24
CA SER A 52 -9.11 4.12 -5.67
C SER A 52 -8.92 4.76 -7.04
N THR A 53 -9.82 4.50 -7.98
CA THR A 53 -9.83 5.16 -9.30
C THR A 53 -10.54 6.50 -9.29
N ASP A 54 -11.23 6.83 -8.18
CA ASP A 54 -11.92 8.10 -8.00
C ASP A 54 -11.01 9.05 -7.20
N ASN A 55 -10.52 10.09 -7.87
CA ASN A 55 -9.65 11.12 -7.29
C ASN A 55 -10.36 12.01 -6.25
N ASN A 56 -11.69 11.97 -6.20
CA ASN A 56 -12.50 12.66 -5.18
C ASN A 56 -12.92 11.72 -4.05
N SER A 57 -12.56 10.44 -4.10
CA SER A 57 -12.81 9.52 -3.00
C SER A 57 -11.79 9.75 -1.87
N ILE A 58 -12.28 9.62 -0.64
CA ILE A 58 -11.47 9.53 0.57
C ILE A 58 -11.01 8.07 0.83
N ASP A 59 -11.44 7.11 0.01
CA ASP A 59 -10.90 5.76 0.04
C ASP A 59 -9.39 5.78 -0.20
N LEU A 60 -8.66 5.01 0.59
CA LEU A 60 -7.20 5.00 0.60
C LEU A 60 -6.66 3.64 0.22
N GLY A 61 -5.93 3.56 -0.89
CA GLY A 61 -5.13 2.41 -1.23
C GLY A 61 -3.66 2.59 -0.84
N VAL A 62 -3.10 1.57 -0.19
CA VAL A 62 -1.67 1.46 0.09
C VAL A 62 -1.15 0.07 -0.32
N VAL A 63 0.10 0.02 -0.80
CA VAL A 63 0.74 -1.22 -1.24
C VAL A 63 2.14 -1.31 -0.64
N ALA A 64 2.38 -2.36 0.14
CA ALA A 64 3.70 -2.78 0.58
C ALA A 64 4.28 -3.81 -0.40
N MET A 65 5.53 -3.65 -0.80
CA MET A 65 6.21 -4.54 -1.74
C MET A 65 7.50 -5.11 -1.16
N ASN A 66 7.69 -6.41 -1.33
CA ASN A 66 8.95 -7.09 -1.01
C ASN A 66 9.65 -7.54 -2.30
N GLU A 67 10.96 -7.80 -2.20
CA GLU A 67 11.83 -8.16 -3.33
C GLU A 67 11.80 -7.13 -4.47
N CYS A 68 11.89 -5.85 -4.14
CA CYS A 68 12.09 -4.76 -5.11
C CYS A 68 13.54 -4.74 -5.66
N ASN A 69 14.08 -5.91 -5.99
CA ASN A 69 15.48 -6.09 -6.39
C ASN A 69 15.79 -5.22 -7.63
N GLY A 70 16.88 -4.45 -7.57
CA GLY A 70 17.30 -3.58 -8.66
C GLY A 70 16.44 -2.30 -8.83
N TRP A 71 15.47 -2.04 -7.97
CA TRP A 71 14.68 -0.79 -8.00
C TRP A 71 15.46 0.42 -7.49
N ASP A 72 16.61 0.20 -6.86
CA ASP A 72 17.63 1.19 -6.56
C ASP A 72 18.30 1.75 -7.83
N THR A 73 18.14 1.06 -8.97
CA THR A 73 18.45 1.63 -10.29
C THR A 73 17.28 2.47 -10.81
N GLU A 74 17.60 3.61 -11.44
CA GLU A 74 16.56 4.53 -11.92
C GLU A 74 15.56 3.89 -12.88
N TRP A 75 16.00 2.96 -13.75
CA TRP A 75 15.15 2.49 -14.84
C TRP A 75 13.96 1.66 -14.37
N ARG A 76 14.10 0.77 -13.37
CA ARG A 76 13.00 -0.11 -12.93
C ARG A 76 11.91 0.70 -12.25
N LEU A 77 12.32 1.51 -11.28
CA LEU A 77 11.43 2.35 -10.51
C LEU A 77 10.74 3.36 -11.42
N ASN A 78 11.48 4.06 -12.29
CA ASN A 78 10.88 5.05 -13.20
C ASN A 78 9.96 4.39 -14.24
N HIS A 79 10.32 3.22 -14.78
CA HIS A 79 9.46 2.48 -15.71
C HIS A 79 8.15 2.06 -15.04
N PHE A 80 8.22 1.52 -13.83
CA PHE A 80 7.04 1.14 -13.05
C PHE A 80 6.17 2.35 -12.68
N LEU A 81 6.77 3.42 -12.14
CA LEU A 81 6.06 4.63 -11.73
C LEU A 81 5.48 5.42 -12.91
N GLY A 82 6.07 5.32 -14.09
CA GLY A 82 5.49 5.89 -15.32
C GLY A 82 4.09 5.36 -15.63
N HIS A 83 3.74 4.18 -15.11
CA HIS A 83 2.42 3.56 -15.22
C HIS A 83 1.54 3.80 -13.98
N CYS A 84 2.09 4.37 -12.91
CA CYS A 84 1.39 4.66 -11.65
C CYS A 84 1.23 6.17 -11.47
N ARG A 85 0.19 6.77 -12.07
CA ARG A 85 -0.04 8.22 -11.96
C ARG A 85 -0.46 8.61 -10.54
N ASN A 86 0.11 9.72 -10.03
CA ASN A 86 -0.23 10.32 -8.73
C ASN A 86 -0.05 9.37 -7.53
N ILE A 87 0.91 8.44 -7.62
CA ILE A 87 1.25 7.54 -6.52
C ILE A 87 2.53 8.04 -5.85
N HIS A 88 2.45 8.28 -4.54
CA HIS A 88 3.61 8.49 -3.68
C HIS A 88 4.31 7.16 -3.45
N HIS A 89 5.64 7.18 -3.37
CA HIS A 89 6.44 5.98 -3.16
C HIS A 89 7.56 6.21 -2.16
N VAL A 90 7.96 5.12 -1.50
CA VAL A 90 9.18 5.01 -0.71
C VAL A 90 9.86 3.71 -1.11
N LEU A 91 11.16 3.77 -1.36
CA LEU A 91 12.02 2.60 -1.51
C LEU A 91 13.01 2.58 -0.35
N MET A 92 13.13 1.44 0.33
CA MET A 92 14.17 1.18 1.31
C MET A 92 15.20 0.24 0.70
N PRO A 93 16.38 0.74 0.29
CA PRO A 93 17.50 -0.11 -0.08
C PRO A 93 17.90 -0.97 1.11
N CYS A 94 18.04 -2.27 0.85
CA CYS A 94 18.36 -3.28 1.86
C CYS A 94 19.73 -3.87 1.54
N ARG A 95 20.56 -4.12 2.55
CA ARG A 95 21.94 -4.61 2.40
C ARG A 95 22.05 -5.94 1.65
N THR A 96 21.00 -6.75 1.72
CA THR A 96 20.90 -8.07 1.08
C THR A 96 20.50 -8.00 -0.40
N GLY A 97 20.16 -6.83 -0.93
CA GLY A 97 19.63 -6.65 -2.29
C GLY A 97 18.12 -6.87 -2.42
N TYR A 98 17.46 -7.38 -1.37
CA TYR A 98 16.01 -7.62 -1.33
C TYR A 98 15.26 -6.38 -0.81
N HIS A 99 15.21 -5.34 -1.64
CA HIS A 99 14.65 -4.04 -1.27
C HIS A 99 13.16 -4.11 -0.93
N ILE A 100 12.72 -3.17 -0.09
CA ILE A 100 11.32 -3.03 0.33
C ILE A 100 10.75 -1.74 -0.26
N GLY A 101 9.58 -1.82 -0.88
CA GLY A 101 8.84 -0.69 -1.43
C GLY A 101 7.54 -0.41 -0.68
N PHE A 102 7.10 0.84 -0.69
CA PHE A 102 5.78 1.23 -0.23
C PHE A 102 5.17 2.26 -1.17
N LEU A 103 3.90 2.10 -1.51
CA LEU A 103 3.14 2.96 -2.40
C LEU A 103 1.88 3.46 -1.70
N SER A 104 1.48 4.70 -1.98
CA SER A 104 0.26 5.30 -1.43
C SER A 104 -0.32 6.34 -2.37
N GLN A 105 -1.65 6.50 -2.37
CA GLN A 105 -2.33 7.61 -3.04
C GLN A 105 -2.18 8.95 -2.30
N LYS A 106 -1.67 8.91 -1.06
CA LYS A 106 -1.48 10.06 -0.18
C LYS A 106 0.00 10.20 0.21
N PRO A 107 0.44 11.39 0.63
CA PRO A 107 1.82 11.61 1.06
C PRO A 107 2.27 10.60 2.12
N ILE A 108 3.49 10.11 1.98
CA ILE A 108 4.07 9.13 2.89
C ILE A 108 5.08 9.85 3.78
N ARG A 109 4.95 9.70 5.10
CA ARG A 109 6.00 10.08 6.04
C ARG A 109 6.80 8.83 6.42
N VAL A 110 8.10 8.85 6.18
CA VAL A 110 9.00 7.80 6.68
C VAL A 110 9.25 8.07 8.16
N VAL A 111 8.90 7.10 9.01
CA VAL A 111 9.13 7.18 10.46
C VAL A 111 10.49 6.57 10.81
N SER A 112 10.79 5.39 10.26
CA SER A 112 12.12 4.78 10.37
C SER A 112 12.38 3.77 9.25
N MET A 113 13.66 3.57 8.95
CA MET A 113 14.16 2.50 8.10
C MET A 113 15.25 1.76 8.87
N ILE A 114 15.05 0.46 9.14
CA ILE A 114 16.01 -0.36 9.87
C ILE A 114 16.54 -1.42 8.91
N THR A 115 17.84 -1.34 8.60
CA THR A 115 18.54 -2.26 7.68
C THR A 115 19.56 -3.15 8.38
N GLU A 116 19.68 -2.99 9.70
CA GLU A 116 20.65 -3.69 10.54
C GLU A 116 19.99 -4.84 11.31
N GLU A 117 20.83 -5.69 11.89
CA GLU A 117 20.41 -6.77 12.78
C GLU A 117 19.46 -6.25 13.88
N PRO A 118 18.42 -7.01 14.25
CA PRO A 118 18.19 -8.41 13.85
C PRO A 118 17.53 -8.60 12.47
N PHE A 119 17.01 -7.55 11.84
CA PHE A 119 16.20 -7.67 10.62
C PHE A 119 17.02 -8.09 9.41
N HIS A 120 16.71 -9.25 8.83
CA HIS A 120 17.53 -9.82 7.76
C HIS A 120 17.47 -9.02 6.46
N HIS A 121 16.26 -8.67 6.02
CA HIS A 121 16.07 -7.77 4.88
C HIS A 121 15.74 -6.34 5.32
N GLY A 122 15.24 -6.14 6.54
CA GLY A 122 14.97 -4.83 7.12
C GLY A 122 13.51 -4.62 7.54
N LEU A 123 13.27 -3.48 8.20
CA LEU A 123 11.95 -3.02 8.61
C LEU A 123 11.74 -1.57 8.16
N LEU A 124 10.74 -1.37 7.30
CA LEU A 124 10.29 -0.05 6.86
C LEU A 124 9.06 0.36 7.69
N HIS A 125 9.18 1.46 8.42
CA HIS A 125 8.08 2.08 9.16
C HIS A 125 7.68 3.39 8.50
N VAL A 126 6.45 3.42 7.99
CA VAL A 126 5.87 4.61 7.35
C VAL A 126 4.56 5.00 8.03
N GLU A 127 4.15 6.24 7.82
CA GLU A 127 2.86 6.76 8.23
C GLU A 127 2.16 7.44 7.03
N VAL A 128 0.87 7.19 6.90
CA VAL A 128 -0.02 7.82 5.92
C VAL A 128 -1.32 8.18 6.62
N GLU A 129 -1.71 9.46 6.60
CA GLU A 129 -2.97 9.94 7.21
C GLU A 129 -3.15 9.50 8.69
N GLY A 130 -2.07 9.54 9.49
CA GLY A 130 -2.06 9.13 10.89
C GLY A 130 -2.01 7.62 11.13
N ILE A 131 -1.95 6.80 10.08
CA ILE A 131 -1.92 5.34 10.18
C ILE A 131 -0.51 4.84 9.92
N HIS A 132 0.01 4.05 10.85
CA HIS A 132 1.36 3.49 10.78
C HIS A 132 1.37 2.12 10.10
N PHE A 133 2.29 1.93 9.16
CA PHE A 133 2.55 0.67 8.47
C PHE A 133 3.97 0.20 8.74
N LEU A 134 4.09 -1.06 9.18
CA LEU A 134 5.35 -1.75 9.39
C LEU A 134 5.49 -2.80 8.30
N VAL A 135 6.46 -2.61 7.39
CA VAL A 135 6.72 -3.50 6.27
C VAL A 135 8.02 -4.23 6.52
N CYS A 136 7.93 -5.56 6.63
CA CYS A 136 9.07 -6.45 6.81
C CYS A 136 9.14 -7.48 5.69
N HIS A 137 10.37 -7.92 5.42
CA HIS A 137 10.65 -9.14 4.66
C HIS A 137 11.53 -10.00 5.56
N LEU A 138 10.92 -10.94 6.27
CA LEU A 138 11.61 -11.74 7.28
C LEU A 138 12.57 -12.74 6.62
N SER A 139 13.62 -13.15 7.35
CA SER A 139 14.59 -14.14 6.85
C SER A 139 13.90 -15.39 6.32
N PRO A 140 14.23 -15.91 5.12
CA PRO A 140 13.68 -17.17 4.63
C PRO A 140 14.25 -18.39 5.39
N ARG A 141 15.36 -18.25 6.11
CA ARG A 141 16.21 -19.35 6.61
C ARG A 141 15.51 -20.28 7.60
N ASP A 142 15.10 -19.77 8.76
CA ASP A 142 14.55 -20.59 9.85
C ASP A 142 13.69 -19.76 10.82
N SER A 143 12.88 -20.42 11.64
CA SER A 143 11.95 -19.74 12.56
C SER A 143 12.65 -19.08 13.74
N LEU A 144 13.80 -19.59 14.18
CA LEU A 144 14.56 -19.02 15.30
C LEU A 144 15.21 -17.69 14.94
N THR A 145 15.63 -17.53 13.69
CA THR A 145 16.08 -16.25 13.14
C THR A 145 14.93 -15.25 13.13
N ARG A 146 13.76 -15.62 12.58
CA ARG A 146 12.57 -14.75 12.52
C ARG A 146 12.03 -14.33 13.88
N LEU A 147 12.24 -15.12 14.94
CA LEU A 147 11.84 -14.75 16.31
C LEU A 147 12.70 -13.64 16.92
N LYS A 148 13.90 -13.42 16.38
CA LYS A 148 14.80 -12.32 16.81
C LYS A 148 14.51 -11.03 16.08
N GLU A 149 13.95 -11.12 14.86
CA GLU A 149 13.47 -10.01 14.03
C GLU A 149 12.20 -9.39 14.64
#